data_AF-A0A1S6EWT8-F1
#
_entry.id   AF-A0A1S6EWT8-F1
#
_cell.length_a   1.000
_cell.length_b   1.000
_cell.length_c   1.000
_cell.angle_alpha   90.00
_cell.angle_beta   90.00
_cell.angle_gamma   90.00
#
_symmetry.space_group_name_H-M   'P 1'
#
loop_
_entity.id
_entity.type
_entity.pdbx_description
1 polymer ?
#
loop_
_entity_poly.entity_id
_entity_poly.type
_entity_poly.pdbx_seq_one_letter_code
_entity_poly.pdbx_strand_id
1 'polypeptide(L)'
;MDTIYQHSDLDIGDSIAQGSGTDQRDIGGHFGVLARLTRGRFGGINAGRSSTLATQFTAANRPRTIALAQYASRVKSNFGVNDCLSSAAAASTATELIRIRNLFPTLPFYQMTMLPVVTGATVLADGSDQTVGTPGTIATTLNGLIRAGLIVASAGKTPGPTITGVLDARNVVQHPLNEEKWAHGFCSDAGDPDVHPTGRAYRLIGETCPGRSALFN
;
A
#
# COMPACT_ATOMS: atom_id res chain seq x y z
N MET A 1 0.46 -6.12 36.83
CA MET A 1 0.59 -5.05 35.82
C MET A 1 -0.03 -5.60 34.56
N ASP A 2 -1.25 -5.19 34.27
CA ASP A 2 -1.95 -5.62 33.07
C ASP A 2 -1.23 -5.07 31.84
N THR A 3 -0.76 -5.98 30.99
CA THR A 3 -0.19 -5.66 29.69
C THR A 3 -1.31 -5.06 28.84
N ILE A 4 -1.42 -3.73 28.83
CA ILE A 4 -2.12 -3.06 27.75
C ILE A 4 -1.30 -3.40 26.50
N TYR A 5 -1.78 -4.37 25.72
CA TYR A 5 -1.27 -4.64 24.38
C TYR A 5 -1.56 -3.39 23.55
N GLN A 6 -0.66 -2.42 23.61
CA GLN A 6 -0.72 -1.23 22.77
C GLN A 6 -0.38 -1.70 21.36
N HIS A 7 -1.42 -2.03 20.61
CA HIS A 7 -1.36 -2.27 19.18
C HIS A 7 -0.77 -1.03 18.52
N SER A 8 0.39 -1.21 17.91
CA SER A 8 1.17 -0.17 17.25
C SER A 8 1.68 -0.63 15.88
N ASP A 9 1.74 0.31 14.95
CA ASP A 9 2.03 0.05 13.54
C ASP A 9 3.39 0.63 13.13
N LEU A 10 4.18 -0.15 12.39
CA LEU A 10 5.27 0.38 11.59
C LEU A 10 4.82 0.43 10.13
N ASP A 11 4.66 1.64 9.60
CA ASP A 11 4.25 1.88 8.22
C ASP A 11 5.49 2.07 7.36
N ILE A 12 5.76 1.11 6.49
CA ILE A 12 6.88 1.17 5.54
C ILE A 12 6.36 1.31 4.13
N GLY A 13 7.06 2.10 3.32
CA GLY A 13 6.69 2.21 1.92
C GLY A 13 7.27 3.41 1.22
N ASP A 14 6.65 3.74 0.09
CA ASP A 14 7.04 4.85 -0.73
C ASP A 14 6.28 6.17 -0.40
N SER A 15 6.09 7.03 -1.40
CA SER A 15 5.33 8.29 -1.29
C SER A 15 3.88 8.10 -0.81
N ILE A 16 3.26 6.94 -1.10
CA ILE A 16 1.88 6.64 -0.69
C ILE A 16 1.83 6.34 0.81
N ALA A 17 2.78 5.56 1.34
CA ALA A 17 2.93 5.35 2.78
C ALA A 17 3.36 6.64 3.49
N GLN A 18 4.26 7.42 2.89
CA GLN A 18 4.71 8.68 3.48
C GLN A 18 3.61 9.74 3.56
N GLY A 19 2.62 9.72 2.65
CA GLY A 19 1.69 10.84 2.49
C GLY A 19 2.37 12.07 1.89
N SER A 20 3.23 11.87 0.87
CA SER A 20 3.92 12.98 0.19
C SER A 20 2.96 13.79 -0.70
N GLY A 21 3.24 15.05 -0.99
CA GLY A 21 2.38 15.88 -1.87
C GLY A 21 1.30 16.63 -1.09
N THR A 22 0.02 16.39 -1.43
CA THR A 22 -1.13 17.14 -0.90
C THR A 22 -1.77 16.54 0.35
N ASP A 23 -1.33 15.36 0.79
CA ASP A 23 -1.88 14.72 1.99
C ASP A 23 -1.58 15.56 3.24
N GLN A 24 -2.62 15.90 3.98
CA GLN A 24 -2.53 16.69 5.21
C GLN A 24 -2.79 15.80 6.42
N ARG A 25 -2.05 16.05 7.51
CA ARG A 25 -2.29 15.36 8.78
C ARG A 25 -3.74 15.56 9.22
N ASP A 26 -4.40 14.48 9.60
CA ASP A 26 -5.71 14.59 10.25
C ASP A 26 -5.58 15.04 11.71
N ILE A 27 -6.73 15.19 12.39
CA ILE A 27 -6.80 15.61 13.79
C ILE A 27 -6.09 14.63 14.75
N GLY A 28 -5.93 13.37 14.36
CA GLY A 28 -5.17 12.37 15.09
C GLY A 28 -3.67 12.39 14.75
N GLY A 29 -3.23 13.28 13.86
CA GLY A 29 -1.86 13.37 13.40
C GLY A 29 -1.47 12.30 12.38
N HIS A 30 -2.43 11.52 11.87
CA HIS A 30 -2.18 10.49 10.87
C HIS A 30 -2.12 11.07 9.46
N PHE A 31 -1.17 10.59 8.68
CA PHE A 31 -0.95 10.95 7.28
C PHE A 31 -0.27 9.77 6.59
N GLY A 32 -0.46 9.67 5.28
CA GLY A 32 -0.14 8.50 4.49
C GLY A 32 -1.27 7.47 4.50
N VAL A 33 -1.39 6.76 3.39
CA VAL A 33 -2.47 5.80 3.16
C VAL A 33 -2.48 4.68 4.22
N LEU A 34 -1.30 4.16 4.57
CA LEU A 34 -1.20 3.06 5.55
C LEU A 34 -1.68 3.46 6.94
N ALA A 35 -1.34 4.67 7.40
CA ALA A 35 -1.79 5.18 8.69
C ALA A 35 -3.32 5.38 8.72
N ARG A 36 -3.91 5.76 7.57
CA ARG A 36 -5.36 5.97 7.41
C ARG A 36 -6.16 4.67 7.35
N LEU A 37 -5.59 3.57 6.87
CA LEU A 37 -6.26 2.25 6.86
C LEU A 37 -6.69 1.82 8.27
N THR A 38 -5.99 2.26 9.30
CA THR A 38 -6.29 1.96 10.70
C THR A 38 -7.11 3.03 11.42
N ARG A 39 -7.51 4.11 10.73
CA ARG A 39 -8.37 5.20 11.24
C ARG A 39 -7.94 5.77 12.59
N GLY A 40 -6.63 5.84 12.84
CA GLY A 40 -6.09 6.31 14.12
C GLY A 40 -6.48 5.50 15.35
N ARG A 41 -6.98 4.27 15.17
CA ARG A 41 -7.26 3.36 16.30
C ARG A 41 -5.99 2.86 17.00
N PHE A 42 -4.84 3.06 16.36
CA PHE A 42 -3.54 2.55 16.80
C PHE A 42 -2.49 3.63 16.62
N GLY A 43 -1.58 3.75 17.59
CA GLY A 43 -0.37 4.57 17.44
C GLY A 43 0.54 3.96 16.38
N GLY A 44 1.25 4.79 15.62
CA GLY A 44 2.08 4.27 14.54
C GLY A 44 3.29 5.13 14.22
N ILE A 45 4.31 4.49 13.67
CA ILE A 45 5.51 5.12 13.15
C ILE A 45 5.43 5.08 11.63
N ASN A 46 5.31 6.25 11.02
CA ASN A 46 5.41 6.38 9.57
C ASN A 46 6.87 6.46 9.15
N ALA A 47 7.38 5.38 8.57
CA ALA A 47 8.72 5.26 8.00
C ALA A 47 8.70 5.21 6.46
N GLY A 48 7.61 5.68 5.84
CA GLY A 48 7.49 5.82 4.40
C GLY A 48 8.45 6.88 3.84
N ARG A 49 8.96 6.65 2.64
CA ARG A 49 9.88 7.58 1.96
C ARG A 49 9.56 7.69 0.48
N SER A 50 9.27 8.90 0.02
CA SER A 50 9.01 9.22 -1.39
C SER A 50 10.02 8.62 -2.34
N SER A 51 9.50 8.12 -3.47
CA SER A 51 10.29 7.56 -4.58
C SER A 51 11.10 6.31 -4.24
N THR A 52 10.93 5.72 -3.05
CA THR A 52 11.68 4.51 -2.66
C THR A 52 11.18 3.30 -3.46
N LEU A 53 12.12 2.56 -4.05
CA LEU A 53 11.90 1.23 -4.62
C LEU A 53 12.01 0.14 -3.56
N ALA A 54 11.37 -1.01 -3.77
CA ALA A 54 11.52 -2.16 -2.87
C ALA A 54 13.00 -2.59 -2.74
N THR A 55 13.74 -2.60 -3.85
CA THR A 55 15.19 -2.88 -3.90
C THR A 55 16.03 -1.88 -3.11
N GLN A 56 15.65 -0.60 -3.14
CA GLN A 56 16.36 0.46 -2.40
C GLN A 56 16.09 0.35 -0.90
N PHE A 57 14.88 -0.05 -0.51
CA PHE A 57 14.56 -0.29 0.88
C PHE A 57 15.38 -1.45 1.45
N THR A 58 15.47 -2.57 0.72
CA THR A 58 16.24 -3.74 1.15
C THR A 58 17.75 -3.47 1.24
N ALA A 59 18.29 -2.59 0.37
CA ALA A 59 19.72 -2.27 0.32
C ALA A 59 20.17 -1.12 1.26
N ALA A 60 19.46 0.02 1.26
CA ALA A 60 20.00 1.29 1.81
C ALA A 60 19.28 1.80 3.08
N ASN A 61 17.97 1.61 3.20
CA ASN A 61 17.18 2.17 4.31
C ASN A 61 16.97 1.18 5.47
N ARG A 62 17.47 -0.04 5.32
CA ARG A 62 17.22 -1.19 6.21
C ARG A 62 17.54 -0.96 7.70
N PRO A 63 18.71 -0.44 8.12
CA PRO A 63 19.09 -0.48 9.54
C PRO A 63 18.22 0.40 10.42
N ARG A 64 17.84 1.59 9.95
CA ARG A 64 17.03 2.54 10.71
C ARG A 64 15.59 2.07 10.86
N THR A 65 14.98 1.58 9.78
CA THR A 65 13.60 1.10 9.81
C THR A 65 13.46 -0.18 10.63
N ILE A 66 14.44 -1.09 10.59
CA ILE A 66 14.45 -2.27 11.46
C ILE A 66 14.58 -1.87 12.93
N ALA A 67 15.41 -0.87 13.25
CA ALA A 67 15.53 -0.39 14.63
C ALA A 67 14.22 0.17 15.19
N LEU A 68 13.32 0.70 14.34
CA LEU A 68 12.01 1.18 14.75
C LEU A 68 11.01 0.04 15.01
N ALA A 69 11.24 -1.15 14.44
CA ALA A 69 10.33 -2.28 14.57
C ALA A 69 10.17 -2.76 16.02
N GLN A 70 11.13 -2.49 16.90
CA GLN A 70 11.03 -2.81 18.33
C GLN A 70 9.90 -2.05 19.04
N TYR A 71 9.42 -0.94 18.47
CA TYR A 71 8.33 -0.12 19.01
C TYR A 71 6.98 -0.43 18.36
N ALA A 72 6.93 -1.42 17.45
CA ALA A 72 5.74 -1.78 16.70
C ALA A 72 5.30 -3.21 17.02
N SER A 73 3.98 -3.42 17.01
CA SER A 73 3.36 -4.74 17.14
C SER A 73 3.09 -5.42 15.80
N ARG A 74 3.10 -4.67 14.70
CA ARG A 74 2.92 -5.16 13.33
C ARG A 74 3.52 -4.20 12.30
N VAL A 75 3.74 -4.70 11.09
CA VAL A 75 4.25 -3.95 9.94
C VAL A 75 3.18 -3.87 8.86
N LYS A 76 2.92 -2.67 8.35
CA LYS A 76 2.13 -2.46 7.13
C LYS A 76 3.06 -1.97 6.03
N SER A 77 2.98 -2.57 4.86
CA SER A 77 3.92 -2.36 3.76
C SER A 77 3.21 -1.90 2.50
N ASN A 78 3.74 -0.85 1.88
CA ASN A 78 3.33 -0.38 0.57
C ASN A 78 4.57 -0.13 -0.30
N PHE A 79 4.82 -1.03 -1.24
CA PHE A 79 5.89 -0.92 -2.23
C PHE A 79 5.38 -1.51 -3.55
N GLY A 80 6.07 -1.20 -4.64
CA GLY A 80 5.80 -1.77 -5.96
C GLY A 80 5.43 -0.72 -7.00
N VAL A 81 4.85 0.43 -6.64
CA VAL A 81 4.44 1.42 -7.65
C VAL A 81 5.66 2.05 -8.33
N ASN A 82 6.67 2.46 -7.57
CA ASN A 82 7.88 3.03 -8.13
C ASN A 82 8.72 1.96 -8.85
N ASP A 83 8.70 0.71 -8.37
CA ASP A 83 9.35 -0.43 -9.03
C ASP A 83 8.75 -0.65 -10.42
N CYS A 84 7.42 -0.72 -10.53
CA CYS A 84 6.72 -0.92 -11.80
C CYS A 84 6.88 0.30 -12.72
N LEU A 85 6.87 1.52 -12.18
CA LEU A 85 7.17 2.75 -12.95
C LEU A 85 8.63 2.79 -13.46
N SER A 86 9.55 2.10 -12.77
CA SER A 86 10.94 1.90 -13.21
C SER A 86 11.09 0.65 -14.11
N SER A 87 9.98 0.13 -14.64
CA SER A 87 9.94 -1.04 -15.52
C SER A 87 10.38 -2.37 -14.88
N ALA A 88 10.35 -2.48 -13.55
CA ALA A 88 10.59 -3.76 -12.89
C ALA A 88 9.44 -4.74 -13.17
N ALA A 89 9.77 -6.00 -13.44
CA ALA A 89 8.77 -7.05 -13.61
C ALA A 89 8.02 -7.32 -12.30
N ALA A 90 6.76 -7.74 -12.39
CA ALA A 90 5.93 -8.09 -11.22
C ALA A 90 6.58 -9.19 -10.36
N ALA A 91 7.16 -10.22 -10.97
CA ALA A 91 7.84 -11.30 -10.26
C ALA A 91 9.10 -10.83 -9.52
N SER A 92 9.90 -9.95 -10.13
CA SER A 92 11.07 -9.34 -9.49
C SER A 92 10.65 -8.47 -8.30
N THR A 93 9.60 -7.67 -8.47
CA THR A 93 9.03 -6.84 -7.40
C THR A 93 8.52 -7.71 -6.26
N ALA A 94 7.77 -8.77 -6.55
CA ALA A 94 7.28 -9.72 -5.54
C ALA A 94 8.44 -10.40 -4.77
N THR A 95 9.53 -10.73 -5.46
CA THR A 95 10.74 -11.28 -4.82
C THR A 95 11.33 -10.30 -3.80
N GLU A 96 11.37 -9.00 -4.12
CA GLU A 96 11.82 -7.99 -3.17
C GLU A 96 10.85 -7.81 -2.00
N LEU A 97 9.54 -7.85 -2.25
CA LEU A 97 8.54 -7.79 -1.17
C LEU A 97 8.73 -8.95 -0.17
N ILE A 98 9.07 -10.16 -0.64
CA ILE A 98 9.43 -11.28 0.23
C ILE A 98 10.70 -10.98 1.03
N ARG A 99 11.72 -10.39 0.40
CA ARG A 99 12.94 -9.97 1.11
C ARG A 99 12.63 -8.95 2.20
N ILE A 100 11.74 -7.99 1.94
CA ILE A 100 11.27 -7.01 2.93
C ILE A 100 10.53 -7.70 4.07
N ARG A 101 9.59 -8.60 3.77
CA ARG A 101 8.87 -9.40 4.77
C ARG A 101 9.84 -10.12 5.73
N ASN A 102 10.92 -10.68 5.18
CA ASN A 102 11.93 -11.42 5.95
C ASN A 102 12.75 -10.55 6.89
N LEU A 103 12.71 -9.22 6.76
CA LEU A 103 13.35 -8.30 7.70
C LEU A 103 12.63 -8.23 9.05
N PHE A 104 11.37 -8.65 9.09
CA PHE A 104 10.50 -8.56 10.28
C PHE A 104 9.96 -9.94 10.67
N PRO A 105 10.83 -10.93 10.94
CA PRO A 105 10.41 -12.33 11.07
C PRO A 105 9.44 -12.57 12.22
N THR A 106 9.51 -11.76 13.28
CA THR A 106 8.72 -11.90 14.51
C THR A 106 7.42 -11.08 14.51
N LEU A 107 7.22 -10.19 13.54
CA LEU A 107 6.05 -9.31 13.50
C LEU A 107 5.04 -9.78 12.44
N PRO A 108 3.73 -9.67 12.73
CA PRO A 108 2.69 -9.66 11.72
C PRO A 108 3.03 -8.66 10.61
N PHE A 109 2.93 -9.08 9.35
CA PHE A 109 3.29 -8.26 8.19
C PHE A 109 2.17 -8.24 7.17
N TYR A 110 1.66 -7.06 6.88
CA TYR A 110 0.55 -6.84 5.97
C TYR A 110 1.04 -6.11 4.72
N GLN A 111 0.84 -6.72 3.54
CA GLN A 111 1.21 -6.11 2.27
C GLN A 111 0.00 -5.48 1.61
N MET A 112 0.09 -4.20 1.26
CA MET A 112 -0.94 -3.49 0.53
C MET A 112 -0.88 -3.82 -0.97
N THR A 113 -2.03 -4.00 -1.59
CA THR A 113 -2.13 -4.05 -3.05
C THR A 113 -1.75 -2.70 -3.66
N MET A 114 -1.12 -2.73 -4.83
CA MET A 114 -0.74 -1.54 -5.56
C MET A 114 -1.99 -0.82 -6.07
N LEU A 115 -2.07 0.46 -5.77
CA LEU A 115 -3.17 1.34 -6.19
C LEU A 115 -3.20 1.51 -7.72
N PRO A 116 -4.34 1.88 -8.32
CA PRO A 116 -4.40 2.29 -9.71
C PRO A 116 -3.43 3.44 -10.01
N VAL A 117 -2.82 3.41 -11.19
CA VAL A 117 -1.94 4.49 -11.69
C VAL A 117 -2.58 5.00 -12.97
N VAL A 118 -3.04 6.24 -12.97
CA VAL A 118 -3.74 6.85 -14.11
C VAL A 118 -3.14 8.20 -14.44
N THR A 119 -3.35 8.75 -15.62
CA THR A 119 -3.16 10.17 -15.91
C THR A 119 -4.51 10.78 -16.29
N GLY A 120 -4.58 12.11 -16.41
CA GLY A 120 -5.83 12.82 -16.68
C GLY A 120 -6.54 13.28 -15.41
N ALA A 121 -7.76 13.77 -15.59
CA ALA A 121 -8.58 14.21 -14.46
C ALA A 121 -9.20 13.00 -13.74
N THR A 122 -9.63 13.21 -12.50
CA THR A 122 -10.33 12.20 -11.70
C THR A 122 -11.65 12.77 -11.19
N VAL A 123 -12.39 13.45 -12.07
CA VAL A 123 -13.62 14.20 -11.77
C VAL A 123 -14.88 13.53 -12.32
N LEU A 124 -14.75 12.58 -13.26
CA LEU A 124 -15.89 11.86 -13.81
C LEU A 124 -16.09 10.51 -13.11
N ALA A 125 -17.32 10.26 -12.67
CA ALA A 125 -17.71 9.02 -11.98
C ALA A 125 -17.42 7.75 -12.80
N ASP A 126 -17.51 7.84 -14.13
CA ASP A 126 -17.23 6.74 -15.05
C ASP A 126 -15.74 6.53 -15.34
N GLY A 127 -14.87 7.42 -14.85
CA GLY A 127 -13.43 7.41 -15.10
C GLY A 127 -13.06 7.59 -16.59
N SER A 128 -13.96 8.10 -17.43
CA SER A 128 -13.67 8.36 -18.86
C SER A 128 -12.61 9.45 -19.06
N ASP A 129 -12.39 10.29 -18.06
CA ASP A 129 -11.35 11.32 -17.98
C ASP A 129 -9.98 10.78 -17.52
N GLN A 130 -9.90 9.50 -17.14
CA GLN A 130 -8.68 8.84 -16.72
C GLN A 130 -8.08 8.00 -17.84
N THR A 131 -6.77 8.10 -18.02
CA THR A 131 -5.98 7.22 -18.90
C THR A 131 -5.13 6.29 -18.04
N VAL A 132 -5.21 4.99 -18.28
CA VAL A 132 -4.42 4.01 -17.51
C VAL A 132 -2.92 4.23 -17.77
N GLY A 133 -2.14 4.33 -16.71
CA GLY A 133 -0.69 4.50 -16.79
C GLY A 133 0.03 3.22 -17.20
N THR A 134 1.26 3.39 -17.69
CA THR A 134 2.14 2.32 -18.20
C THR A 134 2.35 1.10 -17.27
N PRO A 135 2.27 1.18 -15.91
CA PRO A 135 2.36 -0.03 -15.09
C PRO A 135 1.08 -0.88 -15.03
N GLY A 136 -0.03 -0.55 -15.71
CA GLY A 136 -1.33 -1.23 -15.56
C GLY A 136 -1.29 -2.77 -15.60
N THR A 137 -0.68 -3.38 -16.63
CA THR A 137 -0.62 -4.86 -16.73
C THR A 137 0.31 -5.47 -15.68
N ILE A 138 1.41 -4.78 -15.34
CA ILE A 138 2.35 -5.20 -14.30
C ILE A 138 1.66 -5.13 -12.93
N ALA A 139 0.81 -4.12 -12.72
CA ALA A 139 0.01 -3.91 -11.53
C ALA A 139 -0.94 -5.07 -11.26
N THR A 140 -1.70 -5.49 -12.28
CA THR A 140 -2.62 -6.62 -12.19
C THR A 140 -1.89 -7.89 -11.78
N THR A 141 -0.75 -8.16 -12.42
CA THR A 141 0.06 -9.35 -12.12
C THR A 141 0.63 -9.30 -10.69
N LEU A 142 1.21 -8.17 -10.29
CA LEU A 142 1.77 -8.00 -8.95
C LEU A 142 0.69 -8.13 -7.86
N ASN A 143 -0.49 -7.57 -8.08
CA ASN A 143 -1.60 -7.69 -7.14
C ASN A 143 -2.15 -9.11 -7.05
N GLY A 144 -2.16 -9.86 -8.16
CA GLY A 144 -2.42 -11.30 -8.13
C GLY A 144 -1.42 -12.04 -7.24
N LEU A 145 -0.13 -11.74 -7.36
CA LEU A 145 0.92 -12.32 -6.52
C LEU A 145 0.78 -11.92 -5.04
N ILE A 146 0.46 -10.65 -4.74
CA ILE A 146 0.21 -10.18 -3.37
C ILE A 146 -0.97 -10.93 -2.76
N ARG A 147 -2.10 -11.05 -3.47
CA ARG A 147 -3.29 -11.76 -3.00
C ARG A 147 -3.05 -13.25 -2.80
N ALA A 148 -2.17 -13.85 -3.61
CA ALA A 148 -1.73 -15.23 -3.44
C ALA A 148 -0.73 -15.41 -2.27
N GLY A 149 -0.49 -14.38 -1.45
CA GLY A 149 0.41 -14.45 -0.31
C GLY A 149 1.90 -14.24 -0.64
N LEU A 150 2.19 -13.61 -1.79
CA LEU A 150 3.53 -13.43 -2.34
C LEU A 150 4.28 -14.75 -2.53
N ILE A 151 3.63 -15.75 -3.11
CA ILE A 151 4.32 -16.99 -3.51
C ILE A 151 5.18 -16.69 -4.74
N VAL A 152 6.50 -16.61 -4.56
CA VAL A 152 7.44 -16.71 -5.68
C VAL A 152 8.03 -18.11 -5.65
N ALA A 153 7.48 -19.00 -6.47
CA ALA A 153 8.03 -20.34 -6.65
C ALA A 153 9.43 -20.20 -7.26
N SER A 154 10.47 -20.40 -6.43
CA SER A 154 11.78 -20.80 -6.95
C SER A 154 11.72 -22.31 -7.13
N ALA A 155 12.05 -22.83 -8.32
CA ALA A 155 12.05 -24.26 -8.59
C ALA A 155 12.75 -25.03 -7.45
N GLY A 156 12.00 -25.84 -6.70
CA GLY A 156 12.52 -26.73 -5.65
C GLY A 156 12.65 -26.17 -4.23
N LYS A 157 12.07 -25.01 -3.87
CA LYS A 157 12.02 -24.56 -2.46
C LYS A 157 10.60 -24.50 -1.90
N THR A 158 10.45 -24.96 -0.65
CA THR A 158 9.25 -24.86 0.18
C THR A 158 8.68 -23.43 0.12
N PRO A 159 7.34 -23.24 0.07
CA PRO A 159 6.74 -21.90 0.07
C PRO A 159 7.37 -21.02 1.15
N GLY A 160 7.90 -19.86 0.75
CA GLY A 160 8.47 -18.91 1.69
C GLY A 160 7.43 -18.42 2.70
N PRO A 161 7.86 -17.75 3.79
CA PRO A 161 6.94 -17.25 4.81
C PRO A 161 5.89 -16.36 4.16
N THR A 162 4.62 -16.74 4.33
CA THR A 162 3.47 -16.01 3.82
C THR A 162 3.38 -14.66 4.55
N ILE A 163 2.99 -13.61 3.83
CA ILE A 163 2.50 -12.39 4.48
C ILE A 163 1.36 -12.76 5.44
N THR A 164 1.25 -12.04 6.55
CA THR A 164 0.20 -12.30 7.55
C THR A 164 -1.17 -11.97 7.00
N GLY A 165 -1.27 -10.99 6.11
CA GLY A 165 -2.50 -10.65 5.43
C GLY A 165 -2.28 -9.63 4.32
N VAL A 166 -3.33 -9.41 3.53
CA VAL A 166 -3.33 -8.45 2.43
C VAL A 166 -4.19 -7.25 2.82
N LEU A 167 -3.65 -6.05 2.62
CA LEU A 167 -4.43 -4.81 2.68
C LEU A 167 -4.91 -4.52 1.25
N ASP A 168 -6.09 -5.03 0.87
CA ASP A 168 -6.57 -4.94 -0.51
C ASP A 168 -7.19 -3.56 -0.83
N ALA A 169 -6.35 -2.54 -0.71
CA ALA A 169 -6.70 -1.16 -1.01
C ALA A 169 -7.20 -0.98 -2.44
N ARG A 170 -6.62 -1.69 -3.40
CA ARG A 170 -7.02 -1.63 -4.80
C ARG A 170 -8.47 -2.06 -5.02
N ASN A 171 -8.93 -3.13 -4.37
CA ASN A 171 -10.32 -3.59 -4.51
C ASN A 171 -11.34 -2.54 -4.02
N VAL A 172 -10.93 -1.68 -3.08
CA VAL A 172 -11.78 -0.62 -2.54
C VAL A 172 -11.86 0.58 -3.48
N VAL A 173 -10.76 0.92 -4.16
CA VAL A 173 -10.67 2.18 -4.93
C VAL A 173 -10.69 2.03 -6.44
N GLN A 174 -10.59 0.81 -6.94
CA GLN A 174 -10.66 0.54 -8.37
C GLN A 174 -12.11 0.66 -8.87
N HIS A 175 -12.29 1.32 -10.01
CA HIS A 175 -13.58 1.45 -10.67
C HIS A 175 -14.11 0.06 -11.08
N PRO A 176 -15.36 -0.27 -10.74
CA PRO A 176 -15.90 -1.63 -10.93
C PRO A 176 -16.12 -2.02 -12.39
N LEU A 177 -16.28 -1.04 -13.29
CA LEU A 177 -16.55 -1.28 -14.72
C LEU A 177 -15.36 -0.95 -15.61
N ASN A 178 -14.31 -0.31 -15.07
CA ASN A 178 -13.14 0.13 -15.82
C ASN A 178 -11.89 -0.22 -15.04
N GLU A 179 -11.30 -1.37 -15.36
CA GLU A 179 -10.12 -1.83 -14.67
C GLU A 179 -8.97 -0.81 -14.73
N GLU A 180 -8.11 -0.82 -13.71
CA GLU A 180 -6.96 0.11 -13.60
C GLU A 180 -7.30 1.59 -13.40
N LYS A 181 -8.57 1.95 -13.21
CA LYS A 181 -9.00 3.33 -12.94
C LYS A 181 -9.47 3.53 -11.50
N TRP A 182 -9.39 4.76 -11.03
CA TRP A 182 -9.97 5.19 -9.76
C TRP A 182 -11.49 5.28 -9.89
N ALA A 183 -12.21 4.78 -8.89
CA ALA A 183 -13.62 5.08 -8.71
C ALA A 183 -13.77 6.52 -8.20
N HIS A 184 -14.42 7.40 -8.97
CA HIS A 184 -14.80 8.74 -8.51
C HIS A 184 -16.22 8.73 -7.93
N GLY A 185 -16.47 9.53 -6.89
CA GLY A 185 -17.83 9.85 -6.44
C GLY A 185 -18.64 8.76 -5.72
N PHE A 186 -18.04 7.65 -5.28
CA PHE A 186 -18.78 6.60 -4.55
C PHE A 186 -18.86 6.76 -3.03
N CYS A 187 -18.34 7.84 -2.46
CA CYS A 187 -18.77 8.25 -1.11
C CYS A 187 -18.92 9.77 -1.05
N SER A 188 -20.12 10.24 -0.70
CA SER A 188 -20.45 11.66 -0.49
C SER A 188 -19.69 12.31 0.66
N ASP A 189 -19.10 11.50 1.54
CA ASP A 189 -18.21 11.92 2.63
C ASP A 189 -16.74 11.58 2.36
N ALA A 190 -16.46 10.91 1.24
CA ALA A 190 -15.12 10.64 0.78
C ALA A 190 -14.69 11.77 -0.14
N GLY A 191 -14.09 12.81 0.45
CA GLY A 191 -13.35 13.79 -0.34
C GLY A 191 -12.45 13.08 -1.34
N ASP A 192 -12.31 13.69 -2.51
CA ASP A 192 -11.59 13.16 -3.67
C ASP A 192 -10.34 12.37 -3.26
N PRO A 193 -10.02 11.24 -3.92
CA PRO A 193 -8.63 10.82 -3.91
C PRO A 193 -7.85 12.04 -4.40
N ASP A 194 -7.10 12.70 -3.54
CA ASP A 194 -6.21 13.77 -3.97
C ASP A 194 -5.20 13.09 -4.90
N VAL A 195 -5.49 13.17 -6.20
CA VAL A 195 -4.67 12.61 -7.24
C VAL A 195 -3.73 13.73 -7.64
N HIS A 196 -2.44 13.53 -7.36
CA HIS A 196 -1.42 14.47 -7.82
C HIS A 196 -1.53 14.64 -9.34
N PRO A 197 -1.12 15.78 -9.91
CA PRO A 197 -1.06 15.99 -11.36
C PRO A 197 -0.21 14.97 -12.15
N THR A 198 0.40 13.98 -11.48
CA THR A 198 1.13 12.84 -12.07
C THR A 198 0.42 11.50 -11.89
N GLY A 199 -0.82 11.48 -11.38
CA GLY A 199 -1.64 10.27 -11.39
C GLY A 199 -1.64 9.37 -10.16
N ARG A 200 -1.06 9.83 -9.06
CA ARG A 200 -0.90 9.06 -7.81
C ARG A 200 -1.96 9.50 -6.81
N ALA A 201 -2.71 8.58 -6.22
CA ALA A 201 -3.63 8.94 -5.14
C ALA A 201 -2.92 8.96 -3.78
N TYR A 202 -3.27 9.95 -2.98
CA TYR A 202 -2.70 10.17 -1.65
C TYR A 202 -3.69 9.96 -0.51
N ARG A 203 -4.96 9.70 -0.84
CA ARG A 203 -6.03 9.52 0.14
C ARG A 203 -6.79 8.23 -0.12
N LEU A 204 -6.60 7.23 0.76
CA LEU A 204 -7.64 6.24 1.03
C LEU A 204 -8.39 6.75 2.25
N ILE A 205 -9.59 7.28 2.06
CA ILE A 205 -10.44 7.59 3.20
C ILE A 205 -10.91 6.25 3.74
N GLY A 206 -10.59 6.00 5.01
CA GLY A 206 -10.99 4.79 5.70
C GLY A 206 -12.50 4.63 5.86
N GLU A 207 -13.35 5.56 5.41
CA GLU A 207 -14.81 5.64 5.56
C GLU A 207 -15.32 6.14 4.19
N THR A 208 -16.27 5.56 3.45
CA THR A 208 -17.39 4.64 3.71
C THR A 208 -17.92 4.19 2.34
N CYS A 209 -17.48 3.04 1.82
CA CYS A 209 -18.23 2.32 0.78
C CYS A 209 -19.02 1.20 1.47
N PRO A 210 -20.35 1.31 1.66
CA PRO A 210 -21.16 0.20 2.13
C PRO A 210 -20.92 -1.02 1.22
N GLY A 211 -20.33 -2.09 1.76
CA GLY A 211 -20.07 -3.35 1.05
C GLY A 211 -18.64 -3.59 0.53
N ARG A 212 -17.67 -2.69 0.73
CA ARG A 212 -16.24 -2.91 0.36
C ARG A 212 -15.29 -2.43 1.45
N SER A 213 -14.95 -3.32 2.40
CA SER A 213 -13.95 -3.03 3.44
C SER A 213 -12.54 -3.40 2.98
N ALA A 214 -11.58 -2.48 3.12
CA ALA A 214 -10.14 -2.76 2.94
C ALA A 214 -9.52 -3.57 4.10
N LEU A 215 -10.33 -3.94 5.09
CA LEU A 215 -9.88 -4.47 6.38
C LEU A 215 -9.93 -6.01 6.36
N PHE A 216 -8.75 -6.60 6.47
CA PHE A 216 -8.44 -7.98 6.86
C PHE A 216 -9.27 -9.07 6.14
N ASN A 217 -8.75 -9.55 5.01
CA ASN A 217 -8.94 -10.93 4.54
C ASN A 217 -7.72 -11.77 4.92
#